data_AF-A0A842WIC0-F1
#
_entry.id   AF-A0A842WIC0-F1
#
_cell.length_a   1.000
_cell.length_b   1.000
_cell.length_c   1.000
_cell.angle_alpha   90.00
_cell.angle_beta   90.00
_cell.angle_gamma   90.00
#
_symmetry.space_group_name_H-M   'P 1'
#
loop_
_entity.id
_entity.type
_entity.pdbx_description
1 polymer ?
#
loop_
_entity_poly.entity_id
_entity_poly.type
_entity_poly.pdbx_seq_one_letter_code
_entity_poly.pdbx_strand_id
1 'polypeptide(L)'
;MRWLLCFALIGSLVFPIQMVEPLLTEVSPDETIELGTMGPGQTVELQLHPKVYEGGVHGIGGNFDRAYATDLPAGWASKPSKLYGDPLQVTITADPYTEEGIYTIPIIVEDEGNGEELGLVRFYVRVKISEEVMDFSVSPLRKSAGIGQPARFDVTVNNR
;
A
#
# COMPACT_ATOMS: atom_id res chain seq x y z
N MET A 1 29.89 42.00 -39.41
CA MET A 1 29.49 41.63 -38.03
C MET A 1 28.08 41.09 -38.08
N ARG A 2 27.82 39.94 -37.43
CA ARG A 2 26.55 39.18 -37.34
C ARG A 2 26.18 38.30 -38.56
N TRP A 3 26.17 36.99 -38.33
CA TRP A 3 25.13 36.08 -38.81
C TRP A 3 24.94 34.98 -37.75
N LEU A 4 23.68 34.77 -37.36
CA LEU A 4 23.24 33.95 -36.22
C LEU A 4 23.30 32.46 -36.54
N LEU A 5 23.82 31.68 -35.60
CA LEU A 5 23.46 30.26 -35.41
C LEU A 5 21.99 30.16 -34.99
N CYS A 6 21.24 29.25 -35.60
CA CYS A 6 20.01 28.69 -35.03
C CYS A 6 20.12 27.17 -35.08
N PHE A 7 20.62 26.59 -33.99
CA PHE A 7 20.53 25.16 -33.72
C PHE A 7 19.24 24.93 -32.94
N ALA A 8 18.23 24.36 -33.61
CA ALA A 8 16.97 23.98 -32.98
C ALA A 8 17.19 22.70 -32.16
N LEU A 9 17.22 22.83 -30.83
CA LEU A 9 17.17 21.69 -29.92
C LEU A 9 15.71 21.20 -29.82
N ILE A 10 15.45 20.01 -30.34
CA ILE A 10 14.20 19.28 -30.14
C ILE A 10 14.36 18.54 -28.80
N GLY A 11 13.81 19.11 -27.73
CA GLY A 11 13.73 18.44 -26.42
C GLY A 11 12.58 17.43 -26.42
N SER A 12 12.90 16.15 -26.35
CA SER A 12 11.91 15.09 -26.09
C SER A 12 11.35 15.22 -24.68
N LEU A 13 10.04 15.43 -24.56
CA LEU A 13 9.30 15.35 -23.30
C LEU A 13 9.31 13.89 -22.85
N VAL A 14 10.13 13.56 -21.85
CA VAL A 14 10.09 12.29 -21.15
C VAL A 14 9.06 12.44 -20.04
N PHE A 15 7.92 11.77 -20.16
CA PHE A 15 6.95 11.69 -19.09
C PHE A 15 7.38 10.59 -18.12
N PRO A 16 7.65 10.88 -16.83
CA PRO A 16 7.94 9.86 -15.85
C PRO A 16 6.67 9.02 -15.60
N ILE A 17 6.78 7.70 -15.73
CA ILE A 17 5.77 6.77 -15.22
C ILE A 17 6.01 6.68 -13.71
N GLN A 18 4.96 6.86 -12.91
CA GLN A 18 5.03 6.67 -11.47
C GLN A 18 5.09 5.17 -11.16
N MET A 19 6.15 4.76 -10.46
CA MET A 19 6.26 3.44 -9.87
C MET A 19 5.55 3.49 -8.53
N VAL A 20 4.45 2.75 -8.38
CA VAL A 20 3.81 2.51 -7.08
C VAL A 20 4.49 1.26 -6.52
N GLU A 21 5.48 1.49 -5.66
CA GLU A 21 6.40 0.51 -5.08
C GLU A 21 5.69 -0.67 -4.37
N PRO A 22 6.41 -1.74 -3.99
CA PRO A 22 6.48 -2.11 -2.58
C PRO A 22 7.55 -1.25 -1.89
N LEU A 23 7.12 -0.36 -0.99
CA LEU A 23 7.99 0.55 -0.23
C LEU A 23 9.00 -0.27 0.60
N LEU A 24 10.25 -0.33 0.15
CA LEU A 24 11.35 -0.90 0.92
C LEU A 24 11.90 0.18 1.84
N THR A 25 11.47 0.14 3.11
CA THR A 25 11.92 1.08 4.14
C THR A 25 12.35 0.33 5.39
N GLU A 26 13.41 0.82 6.05
CA GLU A 26 13.78 0.36 7.38
C GLU A 26 12.85 1.02 8.39
N VAL A 27 12.33 0.22 9.32
CA VAL A 27 11.30 0.67 10.25
C VAL A 27 11.87 0.67 11.65
N SER A 28 11.88 1.82 12.28
CA SER A 28 12.29 1.99 13.67
C SER A 28 11.11 1.81 14.64
N PRO A 29 11.38 1.47 15.91
CA PRO A 29 10.33 1.46 16.93
C PRO A 29 9.59 2.80 17.02
N ASP A 30 8.27 2.72 17.15
CA ASP A 30 7.29 3.81 17.18
C ASP A 30 7.29 4.73 15.94
N GLU A 31 7.96 4.34 14.85
CA GLU A 31 7.92 5.05 13.58
C GLU A 31 6.54 4.93 12.89
N THR A 32 6.16 5.92 12.08
CA THR A 32 4.96 5.88 11.26
C THR A 32 5.32 5.78 9.79
N ILE A 33 4.86 4.72 9.13
CA ILE A 33 5.05 4.48 7.69
C ILE A 33 3.79 4.90 6.94
N GLU A 34 3.95 5.64 5.85
CA GLU A 34 2.84 6.01 4.96
C GLU A 34 2.60 4.90 3.93
N LEU A 35 1.45 4.22 3.98
CA LEU A 35 1.07 3.18 3.01
C LEU A 35 0.41 3.75 1.75
N GLY A 36 0.12 5.05 1.73
CA GLY A 36 -0.56 5.72 0.64
C GLY A 36 -2.08 5.74 0.80
N THR A 37 -2.79 5.71 -0.33
CA THR A 37 -4.26 5.82 -0.39
C THR A 37 -4.87 4.48 -0.77
N MET A 38 -5.92 4.08 -0.07
CA MET A 38 -6.74 2.92 -0.41
C MET A 38 -8.22 3.28 -0.32
N GLY A 39 -9.06 2.49 -0.97
CA GLY A 39 -10.51 2.65 -0.96
C GLY A 39 -11.19 1.94 0.21
N PRO A 40 -12.42 2.34 0.57
CA PRO A 40 -13.25 1.53 1.47
C PRO A 40 -13.37 0.08 0.97
N GLY A 41 -13.25 -0.89 1.87
CA GLY A 41 -13.32 -2.32 1.52
C GLY A 41 -12.09 -2.89 0.82
N GLN A 42 -11.08 -2.08 0.47
CA GLN A 42 -9.84 -2.58 -0.11
C GLN A 42 -8.98 -3.29 0.94
N THR A 43 -8.02 -4.08 0.47
CA THR A 43 -7.04 -4.78 1.31
C THR A 43 -5.64 -4.34 0.91
N VAL A 44 -4.82 -4.07 1.92
CA VAL A 44 -3.38 -3.81 1.77
C VAL A 44 -2.60 -4.93 2.43
N GLU A 45 -1.44 -5.24 1.86
CA GLU A 45 -0.52 -6.24 2.38
C GLU A 45 0.80 -5.57 2.77
N LEU A 46 1.25 -5.84 3.99
CA LEU A 46 2.55 -5.45 4.51
C LEU A 46 3.45 -6.67 4.50
N GLN A 47 4.63 -6.54 3.89
CA GLN A 47 5.65 -7.56 3.90
C GLN A 47 6.86 -7.05 4.67
N LEU A 48 7.22 -7.76 5.74
CA LEU A 48 8.37 -7.43 6.58
C LEU A 48 9.40 -8.55 6.44
N HIS A 49 10.67 -8.17 6.30
CA HIS A 49 11.77 -9.12 6.43
C HIS A 49 11.94 -9.45 7.92
N PRO A 50 11.87 -10.74 8.30
CA PRO A 50 11.97 -11.12 9.71
C PRO A 50 13.36 -10.88 10.29
N LYS A 51 14.39 -10.90 9.45
CA LYS A 51 15.79 -10.84 9.85
C LYS A 51 16.26 -9.41 10.13
N VAL A 52 16.83 -9.21 11.31
CA VAL A 52 17.57 -8.01 11.69
C VAL A 52 19.05 -8.34 11.93
N TYR A 53 19.92 -7.36 11.73
CA TYR A 53 21.39 -7.54 11.83
C TYR A 53 21.99 -6.91 13.09
N GLU A 54 21.18 -6.26 13.91
CA GLU A 54 21.57 -5.61 15.16
C GLU A 54 20.54 -5.91 16.25
N GLY A 55 20.96 -5.84 17.52
CA GLY A 55 20.13 -6.23 18.67
C GLY A 55 20.18 -7.72 18.98
N GLY A 56 19.23 -8.23 19.77
CA GLY A 56 19.14 -9.64 20.12
C GLY A 56 20.29 -10.18 20.95
N VAL A 57 20.43 -11.51 21.00
CA VAL A 57 21.44 -12.20 21.82
C VAL A 57 22.84 -11.71 21.47
N HIS A 58 23.51 -11.08 22.45
CA HIS A 58 24.85 -10.49 22.27
C HIS A 58 24.96 -9.41 21.19
N GLY A 59 23.85 -8.83 20.72
CA GLY A 59 23.84 -7.73 19.75
C GLY A 59 24.06 -8.15 18.29
N ILE A 60 23.95 -9.45 17.96
CA ILE A 60 24.25 -9.98 16.61
C ILE A 60 23.06 -9.97 15.64
N GLY A 61 21.91 -9.47 16.10
CA GLY A 61 20.64 -9.58 15.39
C GLY A 61 19.95 -10.92 15.62
N GLY A 62 18.91 -11.18 14.83
CA GLY A 62 18.09 -12.37 14.95
C GLY A 62 16.91 -12.33 13.99
N ASN A 63 15.92 -13.21 14.20
CA ASN A 63 14.68 -13.21 13.43
C ASN A 63 13.46 -12.94 14.32
N PHE A 64 12.56 -12.09 13.84
CA PHE A 64 11.21 -12.03 14.36
C PHE A 64 10.37 -13.19 13.83
N ASP A 65 9.43 -13.64 14.65
CA ASP A 65 8.64 -14.84 14.37
C ASP A 65 7.25 -14.51 13.82
N ARG A 66 6.69 -13.37 14.24
CA ARG A 66 5.32 -13.02 13.89
C ARG A 66 5.12 -11.51 13.82
N ALA A 67 4.27 -11.10 12.89
CA ALA A 67 3.77 -9.73 12.79
C ALA A 67 2.24 -9.71 12.75
N TYR A 68 1.62 -8.69 13.34
CA TYR A 68 0.16 -8.53 13.36
C TYR A 68 -0.25 -7.08 13.61
N ALA A 69 -1.43 -6.72 13.10
CA ALA A 69 -2.05 -5.43 13.39
C ALA A 69 -2.87 -5.51 14.71
N THR A 70 -2.90 -4.41 15.45
CA THR A 70 -3.69 -4.24 16.67
C THR A 70 -4.54 -2.97 16.59
N ASP A 71 -5.48 -2.80 17.51
CA ASP A 71 -6.30 -1.58 17.66
C ASP A 71 -6.90 -1.06 16.34
N LEU A 72 -7.44 -1.98 15.54
CA LEU A 72 -8.05 -1.65 14.25
C LEU A 72 -9.27 -0.73 14.44
N PRO A 73 -9.52 0.20 13.50
CA PRO A 73 -10.78 0.92 13.44
C PRO A 73 -11.99 -0.03 13.38
N ALA A 74 -13.15 0.43 13.85
CA ALA A 74 -14.35 -0.40 13.89
C ALA A 74 -14.73 -0.92 12.48
N GLY A 75 -15.04 -2.22 12.40
CA GLY A 75 -15.40 -2.90 11.14
C GLY A 75 -14.21 -3.37 10.30
N TRP A 76 -13.00 -2.87 10.56
CA TRP A 76 -11.80 -3.30 9.83
C TRP A 76 -11.41 -4.71 10.26
N ALA A 77 -10.75 -5.42 9.33
CA ALA A 77 -10.24 -6.76 9.57
C ALA A 77 -8.73 -6.81 9.34
N SER A 78 -8.05 -7.73 10.01
CA SER A 78 -6.67 -8.07 9.68
C SER A 78 -6.42 -9.57 9.72
N LYS A 79 -5.36 -9.97 9.03
CA LYS A 79 -4.79 -11.31 9.16
C LYS A 79 -3.34 -11.15 9.60
N PRO A 80 -2.93 -11.82 10.69
CA PRO A 80 -1.54 -11.82 11.12
C PRO A 80 -0.68 -12.62 10.14
N SER A 81 0.63 -12.43 10.23
CA SER A 81 1.58 -13.30 9.55
C SER A 81 1.47 -14.73 10.03
N LYS A 82 1.93 -15.66 9.19
CA LYS A 82 2.28 -17.00 9.67
C LYS A 82 3.40 -16.88 10.70
N LEU A 83 3.36 -17.74 11.70
CA LEU A 83 4.47 -17.94 12.62
C LEU A 83 5.67 -18.45 11.82
N TYR A 84 6.83 -17.85 12.02
CA TYR A 84 8.08 -18.10 11.30
C TYR A 84 7.96 -17.89 9.77
N GLY A 85 7.12 -16.93 9.36
CA GLY A 85 6.96 -16.56 7.95
C GLY A 85 8.16 -15.79 7.41
N ASP A 86 8.58 -16.09 6.19
CA ASP A 86 9.57 -15.30 5.45
C ASP A 86 9.05 -15.04 4.02
N PRO A 87 8.54 -13.83 3.71
CA PRO A 87 8.42 -12.67 4.61
C PRO A 87 7.29 -12.81 5.65
N LEU A 88 7.33 -11.98 6.69
CA LEU A 88 6.19 -11.81 7.60
C LEU A 88 5.13 -10.95 6.91
N GLN A 89 4.00 -11.57 6.57
CA GLN A 89 2.91 -10.92 5.82
C GLN A 89 1.72 -10.56 6.69
N VAL A 90 1.43 -9.27 6.86
CA VAL A 90 0.23 -8.78 7.56
C VAL A 90 -0.73 -8.19 6.54
N THR A 91 -1.98 -8.66 6.53
CA THR A 91 -3.01 -8.06 5.66
C THR A 91 -3.98 -7.23 6.49
N ILE A 92 -4.33 -6.05 6.00
CA ILE A 92 -5.31 -5.17 6.61
C ILE A 92 -6.38 -4.85 5.57
N THR A 93 -7.64 -5.05 5.94
CA THR A 93 -8.81 -4.78 5.10
C THR A 93 -9.64 -3.68 5.75
N ALA A 94 -9.84 -2.59 5.04
CA ALA A 94 -10.70 -1.51 5.49
C ALA A 94 -12.16 -1.95 5.48
N ASP A 95 -12.98 -1.42 6.39
CA ASP A 95 -14.42 -1.64 6.32
C ASP A 95 -14.98 -1.02 5.02
N PRO A 96 -15.91 -1.68 4.30
CA PRO A 96 -16.52 -1.15 3.07
C PRO A 96 -17.28 0.17 3.24
N TYR A 97 -17.65 0.53 4.48
CA TYR A 97 -18.35 1.75 4.85
C TYR A 97 -17.46 2.72 5.64
N THR A 98 -16.14 2.51 5.62
CA THR A 98 -15.18 3.42 6.26
C THR A 98 -15.28 4.81 5.63
N GLU A 99 -15.45 5.84 6.45
CA GLU A 99 -15.43 7.24 6.00
C GLU A 99 -14.04 7.64 5.48
N GLU A 100 -14.00 8.54 4.50
CA GLU A 100 -12.75 9.12 4.04
C GLU A 100 -11.98 9.76 5.19
N GLY A 101 -10.65 9.57 5.21
CA GLY A 101 -9.84 10.06 6.30
C GLY A 101 -8.47 9.42 6.37
N ILE A 102 -7.71 9.80 7.40
CA ILE A 102 -6.39 9.26 7.67
C ILE A 102 -6.49 8.36 8.90
N TYR A 103 -6.10 7.11 8.74
CA TYR A 103 -6.16 6.09 9.78
C TYR A 103 -4.74 5.64 10.11
N THR A 104 -4.44 5.52 11.40
CA THR A 104 -3.14 5.05 11.89
C THR A 104 -3.35 3.73 12.63
N ILE A 105 -2.67 2.69 12.19
CA ILE A 105 -2.85 1.32 12.69
C ILE A 105 -1.52 0.86 13.30
N PRO A 106 -1.50 0.46 14.58
CA PRO A 106 -0.31 -0.13 15.17
C PRO A 106 -0.03 -1.53 14.62
N ILE A 107 1.20 -1.75 14.20
CA ILE A 107 1.75 -3.06 13.84
C ILE A 107 2.71 -3.49 14.92
N ILE A 108 2.57 -4.74 15.35
CA ILE A 108 3.45 -5.40 16.31
C ILE A 108 4.22 -6.49 15.59
N VAL A 109 5.52 -6.58 15.87
CA VAL A 109 6.41 -7.64 15.46
C VAL A 109 7.04 -8.25 16.71
N GLU A 110 6.98 -9.57 16.86
CA GLU A 110 7.39 -10.29 18.07
C GLU A 110 8.33 -11.47 17.78
N ASP A 111 9.27 -11.68 18.68
CA ASP A 111 10.08 -12.90 18.87
C ASP A 111 9.38 -13.76 19.93
N GLU A 112 8.78 -14.88 19.50
CA GLU A 112 7.93 -15.70 20.34
C GLU A 112 8.76 -16.42 21.40
N GLY A 113 8.46 -16.14 22.67
CA GLY A 113 9.24 -16.67 23.79
C GLY A 113 10.58 -15.96 23.97
N ASN A 114 10.86 -14.89 23.20
CA ASN A 114 12.04 -14.04 23.31
C ASN A 114 13.35 -14.85 23.21
N GLY A 115 13.38 -15.82 22.28
CA GLY A 115 14.50 -16.74 22.12
C GLY A 115 15.74 -16.06 21.53
N GLU A 116 15.52 -15.04 20.69
CA GLU A 116 16.56 -14.23 20.05
C GLU A 116 16.83 -12.93 20.84
N GLU A 117 16.17 -12.73 21.99
CA GLU A 117 16.23 -11.51 22.81
C GLU A 117 15.86 -10.21 22.06
N LEU A 118 15.05 -10.32 21.00
CA LEU A 118 14.58 -9.18 20.21
C LEU A 118 13.35 -8.50 20.80
N GLY A 119 12.60 -9.23 21.62
CA GLY A 119 11.40 -8.75 22.29
C GLY A 119 10.26 -8.41 21.33
N LEU A 120 9.56 -7.33 21.65
CA LEU A 120 8.41 -6.84 20.92
C LEU A 120 8.70 -5.45 20.38
N VAL A 121 8.56 -5.29 19.07
CA VAL A 121 8.68 -4.00 18.37
C VAL A 121 7.32 -3.58 17.88
N ARG A 122 6.95 -2.33 18.18
CA ARG A 122 5.74 -1.69 17.66
C ARG A 122 6.12 -0.56 16.75
N PHE A 123 5.45 -0.45 15.61
CA PHE A 123 5.46 0.72 14.74
C PHE A 123 4.03 1.00 14.26
N TYR A 124 3.85 2.06 13.49
CA TYR A 124 2.55 2.50 13.02
C TYR A 124 2.54 2.53 11.49
N VAL A 125 1.40 2.15 10.91
CA VAL A 125 1.14 2.37 9.49
C VAL A 125 0.01 3.36 9.34
N ARG A 126 0.19 4.35 8.49
CA ARG A 126 -0.80 5.37 8.18
C ARG A 126 -1.32 5.14 6.78
N VAL A 127 -2.65 5.15 6.65
CA VAL A 127 -3.33 4.96 5.37
C VAL A 127 -4.41 6.01 5.20
N LYS A 128 -4.52 6.55 3.99
CA LYS A 128 -5.60 7.46 3.59
C LYS A 128 -6.73 6.65 2.96
N ILE A 129 -7.92 6.72 3.51
CA ILE A 129 -9.14 6.22 2.88
C ILE A 129 -9.70 7.30 1.97
N SER A 130 -9.93 6.96 0.70
CA SER A 130 -10.60 7.82 -0.26
C SER A 130 -11.57 7.02 -1.13
N GLU A 131 -12.71 7.60 -1.48
CA GLU A 131 -13.64 7.02 -2.45
C GLU A 131 -13.18 7.25 -3.90
N GLU A 132 -12.25 8.19 -4.12
CA GLU A 132 -11.78 8.63 -5.45
C GLU A 132 -10.67 7.73 -6.05
N VAL A 133 -10.47 6.52 -5.54
CA VAL A 133 -9.41 5.61 -6.03
C VAL A 133 -9.77 4.95 -7.37
N MET A 134 -11.05 4.92 -7.73
CA MET A 134 -11.55 4.35 -8.97
C MET A 134 -12.34 5.39 -9.76
N ASP A 135 -12.00 5.54 -11.04
CA ASP A 135 -12.75 6.36 -11.99
C ASP A 135 -13.44 5.47 -13.00
N PHE A 136 -14.70 5.76 -13.31
CA PHE A 136 -15.46 5.00 -14.30
C PHE A 136 -16.14 5.95 -15.28
N SER A 137 -16.14 5.57 -16.56
CA SER A 137 -16.89 6.28 -17.59
C SER A 137 -17.62 5.30 -18.49
N VAL A 138 -18.83 5.66 -18.88
CA VAL A 138 -19.67 4.87 -19.77
C VAL A 138 -20.05 5.72 -20.97
N SER A 139 -19.82 5.20 -22.17
CA SER A 139 -20.18 5.88 -23.41
C SER A 139 -20.90 4.94 -24.39
N PRO A 140 -22.06 5.34 -24.95
CA PRO A 140 -22.87 6.50 -24.57
C PRO A 140 -23.66 6.23 -23.27
N LEU A 141 -23.89 7.24 -22.42
CA LEU A 141 -24.72 7.10 -21.20
C LEU A 141 -26.16 6.62 -21.48
N ARG A 142 -26.65 6.86 -22.70
CA ARG A 142 -27.96 6.38 -23.17
C ARG A 142 -27.88 6.01 -24.64
N LYS A 143 -28.47 4.88 -25.02
CA LYS A 143 -28.61 4.44 -26.41
C LYS A 143 -30.05 4.02 -26.67
N SER A 144 -30.63 4.51 -27.77
CA SER A 144 -31.90 4.01 -28.29
C SER A 144 -31.60 3.03 -29.42
N ALA A 145 -32.19 1.84 -29.36
CA ALA A 145 -32.04 0.81 -30.39
C ALA A 145 -33.43 0.25 -30.75
N GLY A 146 -33.63 -0.07 -32.03
CA GLY A 146 -34.87 -0.67 -32.51
C GLY A 146 -35.03 -2.14 -32.08
N ILE A 147 -36.22 -2.70 -32.27
CA ILE A 147 -36.49 -4.12 -31.99
C ILE A 147 -35.52 -4.98 -32.79
N GLY A 148 -34.75 -5.82 -32.11
CA GLY A 148 -33.75 -6.72 -32.71
C GLY A 148 -32.38 -6.07 -32.99
N GLN A 149 -32.16 -4.80 -32.63
CA GLN A 149 -30.85 -4.16 -32.78
C GLN A 149 -30.08 -4.14 -31.45
N PRO A 150 -28.83 -4.62 -31.41
CA PRO A 150 -28.03 -4.60 -30.19
C PRO A 150 -27.57 -3.18 -29.84
N ALA A 151 -27.82 -2.77 -28.60
CA ALA A 151 -27.25 -1.57 -28.02
C ALA A 151 -25.86 -1.89 -27.43
N ARG A 152 -24.84 -1.20 -27.93
CA ARG A 152 -23.46 -1.29 -27.42
C ARG A 152 -23.13 -0.09 -26.54
N PHE A 153 -22.60 -0.38 -25.37
CA PHE A 153 -22.02 0.54 -24.40
C PHE A 153 -20.56 0.15 -24.21
N ASP A 154 -19.68 1.14 -24.19
CA ASP A 154 -18.29 0.94 -23.82
C ASP A 154 -18.12 1.49 -22.40
N VAL A 155 -17.69 0.61 -21.49
CA VAL A 155 -17.43 0.94 -20.08
C VAL A 155 -15.92 0.94 -19.90
N THR A 156 -15.38 2.08 -19.47
CA THR A 156 -13.97 2.24 -19.14
C THR A 156 -13.86 2.37 -17.63
N VAL A 157 -13.10 1.47 -17.01
CA VAL A 157 -12.75 1.52 -15.59
C VAL A 157 -11.27 1.83 -15.50
N ASN A 158 -10.93 2.91 -14.79
CA ASN A 158 -9.57 3.34 -14.56
C ASN A 158 -9.27 3.27 -13.07
N ASN A 159 -8.11 2.70 -12.74
CA ASN A 159 -7.53 2.77 -11.40
C ASN A 159 -6.65 4.04 -11.36
N ARG A 160 -6.84 4.91 -10.36
CA ARG A 160 -6.10 6.18 -10.24
C ARG A 160 -4.97 6.09 -9.23
#